data_AF-A0AAD6EBY7-F1
#
_entry.id   AF-A0AAD6EBY7-F1
#
_cell.length_a   1.000
_cell.length_b   1.000
_cell.length_c   1.000
_cell.angle_alpha   90.00
_cell.angle_beta   90.00
_cell.angle_gamma   90.00
#
_symmetry.space_group_name_H-M   'P 1'
#
loop_
_entity.id
_entity.type
_entity.pdbx_description
1 polymer ?
#
loop_
_entity_poly.entity_id
_entity_poly.type
_entity_poly.pdbx_seq_one_letter_code
_entity_poly.pdbx_strand_id
1 'polypeptide(L)'
;MQHDIYSLGVCLLEIGLWDSLVSSEGDANISLAGVNCDPSAFNRHSSLKDHFMTLAKEQLPIRMGDMYTQVVVNCLTCMDETNGDFGDESEFEDGDGIQIGVKYIEKV
;
A
#
# COMPACT_ATOMS: atom_id res chain seq x y z
N MET A 1 -0.74 -1.05 13.88
CA MET A 1 -1.17 -1.97 12.80
C MET A 1 -1.03 -1.35 11.39
N GLN A 2 -1.06 -0.02 11.23
CA GLN A 2 -1.04 0.63 9.90
C GLN A 2 0.15 0.23 9.01
N HIS A 3 1.35 0.00 9.58
CA HIS A 3 2.49 -0.50 8.80
C HIS A 3 2.24 -1.89 8.19
N ASP A 4 1.58 -2.79 8.92
CA ASP A 4 1.22 -4.12 8.43
C ASP A 4 0.15 -4.02 7.33
N ILE A 5 -0.83 -3.12 7.49
CA ILE A 5 -1.86 -2.84 6.47
C ILE A 5 -1.25 -2.25 5.20
N TYR A 6 -0.29 -1.34 5.33
CA TYR A 6 0.43 -0.79 4.19
C TYR A 6 1.21 -1.89 3.46
N SER A 7 1.95 -2.74 4.18
CA SER A 7 2.66 -3.88 3.61
C SER A 7 1.71 -4.87 2.93
N LEU A 8 0.52 -5.11 3.50
CA LEU A 8 -0.53 -5.89 2.84
C LEU A 8 -0.96 -5.25 1.52
N GLY A 9 -1.15 -3.92 1.47
CA GLY A 9 -1.46 -3.19 0.25
C GLY A 9 -0.40 -3.39 -0.85
N VAL A 10 0.88 -3.39 -0.49
CA VAL A 10 1.98 -3.68 -1.42
C VAL A 10 1.91 -5.13 -1.93
N CYS A 11 1.71 -6.12 -1.05
CA CYS A 11 1.55 -7.52 -1.46
C CYS A 11 0.33 -7.74 -2.37
N LEU A 12 -0.79 -7.09 -2.08
CA LEU A 12 -1.99 -7.15 -2.92
C LEU A 12 -1.75 -6.48 -4.29
N LEU A 13 -0.97 -5.40 -4.34
CA LEU A 13 -0.55 -4.79 -5.60
C LEU A 13 0.29 -5.77 -6.43
N GLU A 14 1.29 -6.43 -5.84
CA GLU A 14 2.11 -7.46 -6.51
C GLU A 14 1.24 -8.57 -7.09
N ILE A 15 0.31 -9.11 -6.30
CA ILE A 15 -0.62 -10.16 -6.75
C ILE A 15 -1.48 -9.67 -7.91
N GLY A 16 -2.01 -8.45 -7.84
CA GLY A 16 -2.90 -7.90 -8.87
C GLY A 16 -2.20 -7.53 -10.17
N LEU A 17 -0.90 -7.20 -10.12
CA LEU A 17 -0.07 -6.99 -11.29
C LEU A 17 0.51 -8.30 -11.83
N TRP A 18 0.56 -9.35 -11.00
CA TRP A 18 1.27 -10.60 -11.25
C TRP A 18 2.76 -10.36 -11.55
N ASP A 19 3.36 -9.40 -10.83
CA ASP A 19 4.73 -8.95 -11.00
C ASP A 19 5.40 -8.70 -9.65
N SER A 20 6.69 -9.04 -9.53
CA SER A 20 7.45 -8.88 -8.29
C SER A 20 7.97 -7.45 -8.18
N LEU A 21 7.68 -6.75 -7.09
CA LEU A 21 8.25 -5.42 -6.84
C LEU A 21 9.65 -5.48 -6.23
N VAL A 22 10.15 -6.70 -5.93
CA VAL A 22 11.51 -6.95 -5.43
C VAL A 22 12.32 -7.68 -6.50
N SER A 23 13.53 -7.18 -6.80
CA SER A 23 14.53 -7.87 -7.62
C SER A 23 15.59 -8.53 -6.73
N SER A 24 16.00 -9.76 -7.08
CA SER A 24 16.96 -10.56 -6.31
C SER A 24 18.42 -10.37 -6.77
N GLU A 25 18.68 -9.59 -7.82
CA GLU A 25 20.06 -9.37 -8.28
C GLU A 25 20.75 -8.35 -7.37
N GLY A 26 21.90 -8.72 -6.82
CA GLY A 26 22.57 -8.12 -5.65
C GLY A 26 23.08 -6.68 -5.76
N ASP A 27 22.49 -5.86 -6.61
CA ASP A 27 22.56 -4.41 -6.52
C ASP A 27 21.36 -3.93 -5.71
N ALA A 28 21.53 -2.89 -4.90
CA ALA A 28 20.45 -2.24 -4.14
C ALA A 28 19.41 -1.53 -5.03
N ASN A 29 19.26 -1.98 -6.27
CA ASN A 29 18.27 -1.54 -7.23
C ASN A 29 17.02 -2.39 -7.00
N ILE A 30 16.11 -1.86 -6.17
CA ILE A 30 14.74 -2.34 -6.16
C ILE A 30 14.21 -2.10 -7.57
N SER A 31 14.04 -3.17 -8.35
CA SER A 31 13.36 -3.09 -9.65
C SER A 31 11.89 -2.95 -9.36
N LEU A 32 11.49 -1.74 -8.99
CA LEU A 32 10.13 -1.39 -8.67
C LEU A 32 9.38 -1.25 -9.99
N ALA A 33 8.73 -2.32 -10.44
CA ALA A 33 7.87 -2.32 -11.62
C ALA A 33 8.51 -1.68 -12.88
N GLY A 34 9.78 -1.99 -13.17
CA GLY A 34 10.46 -1.53 -14.39
C GLY A 34 11.15 -0.16 -14.31
N VAL A 35 11.27 0.45 -13.13
CA VAL A 35 12.04 1.68 -12.94
C VAL A 35 13.43 1.36 -12.35
N ASN A 36 14.48 1.47 -13.16
CA ASN A 36 15.87 1.46 -12.67
C ASN A 36 16.17 2.81 -12.00
N CYS A 37 15.89 2.93 -10.71
CA CYS A 37 16.16 4.16 -9.95
C CYS A 37 17.47 4.07 -9.16
N ASP A 38 18.27 5.13 -9.25
CA ASP A 38 19.46 5.34 -8.43
C ASP A 38 19.07 5.44 -6.93
N PRO A 39 19.67 4.61 -6.04
CA PRO A 39 19.41 4.62 -4.60
C PRO A 39 19.62 5.97 -3.89
N SER A 40 20.34 6.91 -4.52
CA SER A 40 20.70 8.21 -3.96
C SER A 40 19.70 9.34 -4.24
N ALA A 41 18.74 9.15 -5.17
CA ALA A 41 17.81 10.20 -5.59
C ALA A 41 16.47 10.24 -4.80
N PHE A 42 16.28 9.31 -3.86
CA PHE A 42 14.97 9.08 -3.25
C PHE A 42 14.78 9.84 -1.94
N ASN A 43 13.82 10.77 -1.92
CA ASN A 43 13.13 11.16 -0.69
C ASN A 43 12.22 9.97 -0.31
N ARG A 44 12.82 8.99 0.38
CA ARG A 44 12.51 7.52 0.35
C ARG A 44 11.06 7.06 0.47
N HIS A 45 10.16 7.82 1.10
CA HIS A 45 8.81 7.32 1.41
C HIS A 45 7.71 7.89 0.53
N SER A 46 7.68 9.20 0.29
CA SER A 46 6.60 9.84 -0.47
C SER A 46 6.61 9.41 -1.93
N SER A 47 7.77 9.38 -2.59
CA SER A 47 7.83 9.00 -4.01
C SER A 47 7.61 7.51 -4.27
N LEU A 48 7.77 6.62 -3.28
CA LEU A 48 7.46 5.18 -3.42
C LEU A 48 5.96 4.96 -3.31
N LYS A 49 5.35 5.59 -2.30
CA LYS A 49 3.91 5.55 -2.10
C LYS A 49 3.17 6.11 -3.32
N ASP A 50 3.59 7.26 -3.83
CA ASP A 50 2.98 7.88 -5.01
C ASP A 50 3.08 6.98 -6.25
N HIS A 51 4.20 6.27 -6.40
CA HIS A 51 4.40 5.32 -7.49
C HIS A 51 3.46 4.11 -7.35
N PHE A 52 3.37 3.47 -6.18
CA PHE A 52 2.43 2.37 -5.93
C PHE A 52 0.99 2.78 -6.12
N MET A 53 0.64 3.99 -5.67
CA MET A 53 -0.68 4.58 -5.88
C MET A 53 -1.00 4.77 -7.36
N THR A 54 -0.03 5.21 -8.15
CA THR A 54 -0.17 5.36 -9.61
C THR A 54 -0.38 3.99 -10.26
N LEU A 55 0.47 3.00 -9.96
CA LEU A 55 0.32 1.64 -10.47
C LEU A 55 -1.04 1.03 -10.12
N ALA A 56 -1.46 1.17 -8.86
CA ALA A 56 -2.73 0.66 -8.39
C ALA A 56 -3.89 1.26 -9.20
N LYS A 57 -3.93 2.59 -9.34
CA LYS A 57 -5.04 3.30 -10.02
C LYS A 57 -5.06 3.10 -11.52
N GLU A 58 -3.90 2.95 -12.17
CA GLU A 58 -3.82 2.84 -13.63
C GLU A 58 -3.96 1.40 -14.12
N GLN A 59 -3.43 0.41 -13.37
CA GLN A 59 -3.33 -0.96 -13.85
C GLN A 59 -4.30 -1.95 -13.20
N LEU A 60 -4.65 -1.78 -11.93
CA LEU A 60 -5.53 -2.75 -11.26
C LEU A 60 -6.98 -2.75 -11.74
N PRO A 61 -7.62 -1.61 -12.13
CA PRO A 61 -9.02 -1.64 -12.55
C PRO A 61 -9.27 -2.57 -13.75
N ILE A 62 -8.38 -2.53 -14.74
CA ILE A 62 -8.52 -3.36 -15.95
C ILE A 62 -8.09 -4.82 -15.74
N ARG A 63 -7.27 -5.11 -14.71
CA ARG A 63 -6.74 -6.45 -14.43
C ARG A 63 -7.58 -7.23 -13.41
N MET A 64 -7.98 -6.57 -12.33
CA MET A 64 -8.61 -7.18 -11.15
C MET A 64 -9.99 -6.59 -10.82
N GLY A 65 -10.33 -5.44 -11.40
CA GLY A 65 -11.59 -4.74 -11.18
C GLY A 65 -11.51 -3.63 -10.11
N ASP A 66 -12.59 -2.83 -10.05
CA ASP A 66 -12.65 -1.63 -9.22
C ASP A 66 -12.60 -1.94 -7.72
N MET A 67 -13.28 -2.99 -7.28
CA MET A 67 -13.33 -3.38 -5.87
C MET A 67 -11.95 -3.76 -5.34
N TYR A 68 -11.19 -4.58 -6.08
CA TYR A 68 -9.83 -4.94 -5.71
C TYR A 68 -8.94 -3.69 -5.66
N THR A 69 -9.09 -2.80 -6.64
CA THR A 69 -8.33 -1.55 -6.71
C THR A 69 -8.60 -0.66 -5.50
N GLN A 70 -9.86 -0.52 -5.10
CA GLN A 70 -10.25 0.27 -3.94
C GLN A 70 -9.62 -0.27 -2.65
N VAL A 71 -9.65 -1.59 -2.43
CA VAL A 71 -9.01 -2.21 -1.27
C VAL A 71 -7.51 -1.91 -1.25
N VAL A 72 -6.81 -2.11 -2.37
CA VAL A 72 -5.36 -1.83 -2.46
C VAL A 72 -5.06 -0.37 -2.18
N VAL A 73 -5.80 0.56 -2.77
CA VAL A 73 -5.62 2.01 -2.57
C VAL A 73 -5.89 2.41 -1.12
N ASN A 74 -6.93 1.85 -0.49
CA ASN A 74 -7.24 2.12 0.91
C ASN A 74 -6.12 1.62 1.83
N CYS A 75 -5.55 0.44 1.56
CA CYS A 75 -4.40 -0.06 2.31
C CYS A 75 -3.15 0.84 2.12
N LEU A 76 -2.86 1.29 0.89
CA LEU A 76 -1.68 2.12 0.60
C LEU A 76 -1.80 3.55 1.16
N THR A 77 -3.02 4.03 1.37
CA THR A 77 -3.31 5.36 1.94
C THR A 77 -3.66 5.30 3.44
N CYS A 78 -3.46 4.16 4.12
CA CYS A 78 -3.90 3.98 5.50
C CYS A 78 -3.22 4.90 6.53
N MET A 79 -2.11 5.54 6.17
CA MET A 79 -1.41 6.53 7.00
C MET A 79 -1.72 7.98 6.60
N ASP A 80 -2.57 8.19 5.59
CA ASP A 80 -2.99 9.55 5.23
C ASP A 80 -4.10 9.98 6.18
N GLU A 81 -3.92 11.13 6.83
CA GLU A 81 -4.97 11.76 7.65
C GLU A 81 -6.25 12.07 6.86
N THR A 82 -6.15 12.10 5.52
CA THR A 82 -7.30 12.30 4.61
C THR A 82 -8.04 11.00 4.27
N ASN A 83 -7.51 9.84 4.66
CA ASN A 83 -8.18 8.56 4.50
C ASN A 83 -9.20 8.36 5.63
N GLY A 84 -10.48 8.56 5.32
CA GLY A 84 -11.58 8.38 6.30
C GLY A 84 -11.84 6.92 6.71
N ASP A 85 -11.26 5.95 6.02
CA ASP A 85 -11.39 4.54 6.37
C ASP A 85 -10.34 4.13 7.39
N PHE A 86 -9.06 4.42 7.16
CA PHE A 86 -7.95 3.92 7.98
C PHE A 86 -7.03 5.00 8.60
N GLY A 87 -7.23 6.28 8.29
CA GLY A 87 -6.32 7.38 8.65
C GLY A 87 -6.36 7.79 10.12
N ASP A 88 -7.46 7.53 10.83
CA ASP A 88 -7.59 7.82 12.26
C ASP A 88 -7.36 6.55 13.09
N GLU A 89 -6.16 6.38 13.67
CA GLU A 89 -5.85 5.23 14.53
C GLU A 89 -6.78 5.13 15.75
N SER A 90 -7.34 6.25 16.22
CA SER A 90 -8.20 6.27 17.40
C SER A 90 -9.57 5.61 17.14
N GLU A 91 -10.05 5.60 15.89
CA GLU A 91 -11.25 4.85 15.52
C GLU A 91 -11.05 3.34 15.72
N PHE A 92 -9.81 2.86 15.73
CA PHE A 92 -9.44 1.46 15.82
C PHE A 92 -9.06 1.00 17.22
N GLU A 93 -9.06 1.88 18.21
CA GLU A 93 -8.75 1.53 19.60
C GLU A 93 -10.03 1.23 20.40
N ASP A 94 -9.91 0.45 21.47
CA ASP A 94 -10.92 0.32 22.51
C ASP A 94 -10.75 1.38 23.61
N GLY A 95 -11.61 1.36 24.62
CA GLY A 95 -11.56 2.31 25.74
C GLY A 95 -10.27 2.24 26.58
N ASP A 96 -9.47 1.18 26.42
CA ASP A 96 -8.20 0.96 27.09
C ASP A 96 -6.99 1.30 26.17
N GLY A 97 -7.24 1.80 24.95
CA GLY A 97 -6.21 2.14 23.97
C GLY A 97 -5.63 0.93 23.23
N ILE A 98 -6.33 -0.22 23.24
CA ILE A 98 -5.89 -1.44 22.56
C ILE A 98 -6.46 -1.45 21.14
N GLN A 99 -5.60 -1.66 20.13
CA GLN A 99 -6.04 -1.75 18.73
C GLN A 99 -6.90 -3.00 18.47
N ILE A 100 -8.10 -2.78 17.93
CA ILE A 100 -9.10 -3.80 17.60
C ILE A 100 -9.02 -4.14 16.11
N GLY A 101 -8.47 -5.30 15.77
CA GLY A 101 -8.36 -5.75 14.37
C GLY A 101 -9.70 -5.94 13.65
N VAL A 102 -10.79 -6.27 14.36
CA VAL A 102 -12.12 -6.50 13.76
C VAL A 102 -12.65 -5.25 13.05
N LYS A 103 -12.39 -4.06 13.62
CA LYS A 103 -12.82 -2.78 13.03
C LYS A 103 -12.21 -2.53 11.64
N TYR A 104 -11.04 -3.09 11.35
CA TYR A 104 -10.43 -2.99 10.01
C TYR A 104 -11.15 -3.84 8.96
N ILE A 105 -11.72 -4.98 9.37
CA ILE A 105 -12.45 -5.89 8.47
C ILE A 105 -13.82 -5.31 8.12
N GLU A 106 -14.45 -4.59 9.05
CA GLU A 106 -15.78 -3.98 8.84
C GLU A 106 -15.77 -2.78 7.87
N LYS A 107 -14.59 -2.23 7.54
CA LYS A 107 -14.43 -1.11 6.61
C LYS A 107 -14.32 -1.55 5.13
N VAL A 108 -14.24 -2.86 4.84
CA VAL A 108 -14.07 -3.43 3.48
C VAL A 108 -15.28 -4.25 3.05
#